data_AF-A0A9E3B2Y7-F1
#
_entry.id   AF-A0A9E3B2Y7-F1
#
_cell.length_a   1.000
_cell.length_b   1.000
_cell.length_c   1.000
_cell.angle_alpha   90.00
_cell.angle_beta   90.00
_cell.angle_gamma   90.00
#
_symmetry.space_group_name_H-M   'P 1'
#
loop_
_entity.id
_entity.type
_entity.pdbx_description
1 polymer ?
#
loop_
_entity_poly.entity_id
_entity_poly.type
_entity_poly.pdbx_seq_one_letter_code
_entity_poly.pdbx_strand_id
1 'polypeptide(L)'
;DKTRAVKLNIGKDKVTLSVVNPESGTATEELGATYSASPIEIGFNARYLLDVTGQIEGKDVRFLLSDAGSPTIIEDTEDSRTLYVLMPMRV
;
A
#
# COMPACT_ATOMS: atom_id res chain seq x y z
N ASP A 1 -0.10 18.63 -1.73
CA ASP A 1 0.09 17.44 -2.60
C ASP A 1 1.16 16.44 -2.17
N LYS A 2 2.36 16.85 -1.72
CA LYS A 2 3.35 15.87 -1.17
C LYS A 2 3.01 15.30 0.22
N THR A 3 2.12 15.95 0.96
CA THR A 3 1.78 15.59 2.36
C THR A 3 0.96 14.30 2.52
N ARG A 4 0.44 13.73 1.42
CA ARG A 4 -0.40 12.53 1.45
C ARG A 4 0.26 11.32 0.82
N ALA A 5 1.52 11.43 0.39
CA ALA A 5 2.20 10.31 -0.20
C ALA A 5 2.72 9.37 0.90
N VAL A 6 2.40 8.09 0.80
CA VAL A 6 2.91 7.05 1.68
C VAL A 6 3.74 6.08 0.84
N LYS A 7 4.94 5.80 1.34
CA LYS A 7 5.89 4.90 0.71
C LYS A 7 5.86 3.57 1.43
N LEU A 8 5.58 2.50 0.68
CA LEU A 8 5.56 1.13 1.16
C LEU A 8 6.86 0.45 0.72
N ASN A 9 7.63 0.00 1.69
CA ASN A 9 8.77 -0.89 1.49
C ASN A 9 8.33 -2.31 1.86
N ILE A 10 8.14 -3.15 0.85
CA ILE A 10 7.62 -4.50 0.99
C ILE A 10 8.80 -5.47 0.92
N GLY A 11 9.00 -6.22 1.99
CA GLY A 11 10.06 -7.21 2.12
C GLY A 11 9.49 -8.54 2.57
N LYS A 12 10.39 -9.52 2.77
CA LYS A 12 9.97 -10.84 3.25
C LYS A 12 9.25 -10.72 4.59
N ASP A 13 8.02 -11.22 4.62
CA ASP A 13 7.14 -11.29 5.79
C ASP A 13 6.77 -9.93 6.44
N LYS A 14 7.03 -8.80 5.76
CA LYS A 14 6.80 -7.46 6.33
C LYS A 14 6.58 -6.34 5.30
N VAL A 15 5.87 -5.30 5.74
CA VAL A 15 5.70 -4.03 5.03
C VAL A 15 6.06 -2.88 5.96
N THR A 16 6.96 -2.01 5.54
CA THR A 16 7.28 -0.76 6.23
C THR A 16 6.63 0.41 5.50
N LEU A 17 5.71 1.11 6.16
CA LEU A 17 5.08 2.33 5.67
C LEU A 17 5.87 3.53 6.17
N SER A 18 6.09 4.51 5.30
CA SER A 18 6.76 5.75 5.66
C SER A 18 6.13 6.96 4.99
N VAL A 19 6.02 8.06 5.74
CA VAL A 19 5.52 9.36 5.26
C VAL A 19 6.53 10.42 5.66
N VAL A 20 6.82 11.33 4.72
CA VAL A 20 7.69 12.48 4.95
C VAL A 20 6.86 13.75 4.79
N ASN A 21 6.65 14.47 5.89
CA ASN A 21 6.05 15.80 5.88
C ASN A 21 7.14 16.84 6.18
N PRO A 22 7.40 17.81 5.27
CA PRO A 22 8.39 18.85 5.49
C PRO A 22 8.22 19.66 6.78
N GLU A 23 6.98 19.80 7.28
CA GLU A 23 6.67 20.61 8.46
C GLU A 23 6.61 19.77 9.74
N SER A 24 6.12 18.54 9.66
CA SER A 24 5.84 17.69 10.82
C SER A 24 6.85 16.56 11.03
N GLY A 25 7.84 16.42 10.14
CA GLY A 25 8.87 15.39 10.20
C GLY A 25 8.50 14.09 9.47
N THR A 26 9.08 12.99 9.91
CA THR A 26 8.89 11.67 9.30
C THR A 26 8.12 10.74 10.24
N ALA A 27 7.22 9.94 9.68
CA ALA A 27 6.52 8.87 10.38
C ALA A 27 6.82 7.55 9.67
N THR A 28 7.13 6.52 10.46
CA THR A 28 7.41 5.17 9.95
C THR A 28 6.70 4.13 10.81
N GLU A 29 6.09 3.14 10.17
CA GLU A 29 5.40 2.04 10.84
C GLU A 29 5.71 0.72 10.13
N GLU A 30 5.83 -0.38 10.87
CA GLU A 30 6.10 -1.71 10.33
C GLU A 30 4.92 -2.63 10.63
N LEU A 31 4.42 -3.32 9.59
CA LEU A 31 3.33 -4.28 9.65
C LEU A 31 3.81 -5.66 9.18
N GLY A 32 3.28 -6.71 9.80
CA GLY A 32 3.45 -8.07 9.29
C GLY A 32 2.62 -8.29 8.03
N ALA A 33 3.18 -8.97 7.03
CA ALA A 33 2.46 -9.30 5.79
C ALA A 33 3.06 -10.54 5.15
N THR A 34 2.25 -11.41 4.53
CA THR A 34 2.80 -12.56 3.80
C THR A 34 3.33 -12.13 2.43
N TYR A 35 4.65 -12.11 2.27
CA TYR A 35 5.31 -11.76 1.01
C TYR A 35 6.62 -12.52 0.83
N SER A 36 6.80 -13.17 -0.32
CA SER A 36 7.95 -14.05 -0.61
C SER A 36 8.72 -13.70 -1.88
N ALA A 37 8.31 -12.65 -2.60
CA ALA A 37 8.99 -12.19 -3.81
C ALA A 37 10.14 -11.21 -3.47
N SER A 38 10.83 -10.73 -4.50
CA SER A 38 11.90 -9.73 -4.35
C SER A 38 11.36 -8.46 -3.67
N PRO A 39 12.13 -7.83 -2.76
CA PRO A 39 11.70 -6.59 -2.13
C PRO A 39 11.35 -5.52 -3.16
N ILE A 40 10.29 -4.75 -2.89
CA ILE A 40 9.80 -3.71 -3.77
C ILE A 40 9.41 -2.47 -2.97
N GLU A 41 9.71 -1.30 -3.54
CA GLU A 41 9.31 0.00 -2.99
C GLU A 41 8.26 0.62 -3.91
N ILE A 42 7.11 1.01 -3.35
CA ILE A 42 6.00 1.61 -4.11
C ILE A 42 5.39 2.76 -3.30
N GLY A 43 5.10 3.88 -3.98
CA GLY A 43 4.40 5.01 -3.41
C GLY A 43 2.90 5.00 -3.74
N PHE A 44 2.06 5.36 -2.79
CA PHE A 44 0.63 5.57 -3.00
C PHE A 44 0.15 6.87 -2.37
N ASN A 45 -1.04 7.32 -2.77
CA ASN A 45 -1.77 8.32 -2.00
C ASN A 45 -2.41 7.63 -0.78
N ALA A 46 -2.04 8.06 0.42
CA ALA A 46 -2.55 7.51 1.68
C ALA A 46 -4.08 7.61 1.77
N ARG A 47 -4.69 8.66 1.19
CA ARG A 47 -6.14 8.79 1.18
C ARG A 47 -6.81 7.68 0.38
N TYR A 48 -6.26 7.31 -0.76
CA TYR A 48 -6.82 6.25 -1.60
C TYR A 48 -6.65 4.88 -0.96
N LEU A 49 -5.53 4.62 -0.29
CA LEU A 49 -5.38 3.40 0.50
C LEU A 49 -6.45 3.31 1.60
N LEU A 50 -6.67 4.40 2.35
CA LEU A 50 -7.72 4.44 3.38
C LEU A 50 -9.13 4.27 2.81
N ASP A 51 -9.41 4.88 1.65
CA ASP A 51 -10.71 4.77 1.00
C ASP A 51 -10.96 3.32 0.54
N VAL A 52 -9.95 2.62 0.03
CA VAL A 52 -10.05 1.21 -0.38
C VAL A 52 -10.14 0.29 0.84
N THR A 53 -9.24 0.41 1.82
CA THR A 53 -9.24 -0.47 3.01
C THR A 53 -10.48 -0.28 3.87
N GLY A 54 -11.09 0.91 3.86
CA GLY A 54 -12.38 1.16 4.52
C GLY A 54 -13.58 0.50 3.84
N GLN A 55 -13.43 -0.10 2.66
CA GLN A 55 -14.45 -0.90 1.98
C GLN A 55 -14.21 -2.41 2.09
N ILE A 56 -13.05 -2.83 2.61
CA ILE A 56 -12.75 -4.24 2.85
C ILE A 56 -13.53 -4.69 4.08
N GLU A 57 -14.37 -5.71 3.91
CA GLU A 57 -15.18 -6.26 5.02
C GLU A 57 -14.48 -7.45 5.67
N GLY A 58 -13.64 -8.17 4.90
CA GLY A 58 -12.84 -9.28 5.37
C GLY A 58 -11.70 -8.89 6.31
N LYS A 59 -11.07 -9.89 6.94
CA LYS A 59 -9.95 -9.66 7.87
C LYS A 59 -8.63 -9.32 7.19
N ASP A 60 -8.42 -9.89 6.00
CA ASP A 60 -7.18 -9.76 5.25
C ASP A 60 -7.45 -9.12 3.88
N VAL A 61 -6.51 -8.27 3.46
CA VAL A 61 -6.52 -7.61 2.16
C VAL A 61 -5.35 -8.10 1.32
N ARG A 62 -5.56 -8.31 0.03
CA ARG A 62 -4.53 -8.78 -0.89
C ARG A 62 -4.13 -7.69 -1.86
N PHE A 63 -2.82 -7.44 -1.94
CA PHE A 63 -2.23 -6.51 -2.90
C PHE A 63 -1.50 -7.33 -3.96
N LEU A 64 -1.95 -7.19 -5.20
CA LEU A 64 -1.34 -7.78 -6.38
C LEU A 64 -0.47 -6.72 -7.05
N LEU A 65 0.85 -6.94 -6.97
CA LEU A 65 1.88 -6.00 -7.38
C LEU A 65 2.64 -6.54 -8.59
N SER A 66 2.98 -5.65 -9.52
CA SER A 66 3.88 -5.95 -10.64
C SER A 66 5.23 -5.26 -10.43
N ASP A 67 5.31 -3.97 -10.75
CA ASP A 67 6.47 -3.12 -10.55
C ASP A 67 6.02 -1.76 -9.99
N ALA A 68 6.96 -0.92 -9.58
CA ALA A 68 6.68 0.35 -8.90
C ALA A 68 5.97 1.42 -9.78
N GLY A 69 5.90 1.22 -11.10
CA GLY A 69 5.18 2.10 -12.03
C GLY A 69 3.84 1.54 -12.50
N SER A 70 3.60 0.25 -12.27
CA SER A 70 2.41 -0.45 -12.76
C SER A 70 1.22 -0.31 -11.81
N PRO A 71 -0.02 -0.35 -12.34
CA PRO A 71 -1.23 -0.38 -11.50
C PRO A 71 -1.17 -1.51 -10.48
N THR A 72 -1.64 -1.24 -9.27
CA THR A 72 -1.81 -2.22 -8.21
C THR A 72 -3.27 -2.60 -8.08
N ILE A 73 -3.53 -3.90 -8.03
CA ILE A 73 -4.86 -4.44 -7.79
C ILE A 73 -4.98 -4.76 -6.30
N ILE A 74 -6.09 -4.35 -5.69
CA ILE A 74 -6.41 -4.60 -4.28
C ILE A 74 -7.74 -5.35 -4.22
N GLU A 75 -7.74 -6.48 -3.52
CA GLU A 75 -8.87 -7.38 -3.40
C GLU A 75 -9.15 -7.71 -1.93
N ASP A 76 -10.43 -7.88 -1.61
CA ASP A 76 -10.84 -8.52 -0.37
C ASP A 76 -10.59 -10.04 -0.50
N THR A 77 -9.96 -10.63 0.50
CA THR A 77 -9.73 -12.08 0.50
C THR A 77 -10.99 -12.89 0.72
N GLU A 78 -12.04 -12.29 1.28
CA GLU A 78 -13.33 -12.91 1.58
C GLU A 78 -14.42 -12.57 0.54
N ASP A 79 -14.24 -11.52 -0.29
CA ASP A 79 -15.15 -11.20 -1.41
C ASP A 79 -14.41 -10.91 -2.72
N SER A 80 -14.44 -11.89 -3.63
CA SER A 80 -13.80 -11.79 -4.95
C SER A 80 -14.62 -11.01 -6.00
N ARG A 81 -15.79 -10.46 -5.65
CA ARG A 81 -16.65 -9.71 -6.59
C ARG A 81 -16.25 -8.25 -6.72
N THR A 82 -15.45 -7.75 -5.78
CA THR A 82 -15.05 -6.35 -5.72
C THR A 82 -13.54 -6.25 -5.89
N LEU A 83 -13.12 -5.42 -6.84
CA LEU A 83 -11.73 -5.22 -7.19
C LEU A 83 -11.45 -3.73 -7.28
N TYR A 84 -10.38 -3.29 -6.63
CA TYR A 84 -9.91 -1.91 -6.66
C TYR A 84 -8.59 -1.83 -7.43
N VAL A 85 -8.43 -0.76 -8.20
CA VAL A 85 -7.19 -0.48 -8.93
C VAL A 85 -6.65 0.86 -8.47
N LEU A 86 -5.41 0.88 -7.98
CA LEU A 86 -4.70 2.09 -7.61
C LEU A 86 -3.46 2.29 -8.48
N MET A 87 -3.26 3.53 -8.93
CA MET A 87 -2.05 3.92 -9.63
C MET A 87 -0.97 4.30 -8.61
N PRO A 88 0.27 3.78 -8.76
CA PRO A 88 1.37 4.19 -7.91
C PRO A 88 1.78 5.63 -8.21
N MET A 89 2.38 6.26 -7.20
CA MET A 89 2.95 7.60 -7.28
C MET A 89 4.46 7.50 -7.07
N ARG A 90 5.21 8.38 -7.75
CA ARG A 90 6.62 8.59 -7.40
C ARG A 90 6.70 9.31 -6.06
N VAL A 91 7.46 8.73 -5.12
CA VAL A 91 7.66 9.21 -3.75
C VAL A 91 9.13 9.41 -3.44
#